data_AF-A0A9P6LV49-F1
#
_entry.id   AF-A0A9P6LV49-F1
#
_cell.length_a   1.000
_cell.length_b   1.000
_cell.length_c   1.000
_cell.angle_alpha   90.00
_cell.angle_beta   90.00
_cell.angle_gamma   90.00
#
_symmetry.space_group_name_H-M   'P 1'
#
loop_
_entity.id
_entity.type
_entity.pdbx_description
1 polymer ?
#
loop_
_entity_poly.entity_id
_entity_poly.type
_entity_poly.pdbx_seq_one_letter_code
_entity_poly.pdbx_strand_id
1 'polypeptide(L)' 'SYPLGVHMLPKALDEEVAASHLQKIGVKLTTLTPVQAEYLGLNPAGPYKPEHYRY' A
#
# COMPACT_ATOMS: atom_id res chain seq x y z
N SER A 1 -8.41 11.41 16.09
CA SER A 1 -8.19 12.86 15.99
C SER A 1 -6.70 13.09 15.88
N TYR A 2 -6.22 13.84 14.88
CA TYR A 2 -4.80 14.13 14.73
C TYR A 2 -4.41 15.31 15.64
N PRO A 3 -3.29 15.24 16.36
CA PRO A 3 -2.80 16.37 17.14
C PRO A 3 -2.35 17.51 16.22
N LEU A 4 -2.21 18.73 16.76
CA LEU A 4 -1.67 19.86 16.02
C LEU A 4 -0.24 19.52 15.52
N GLY A 5 -0.01 19.61 14.21
CA GLY A 5 1.27 19.28 13.59
C GLY A 5 1.12 18.95 12.11
N VAL A 6 2.25 18.69 11.45
CA VAL A 6 2.29 18.19 10.07
C VAL A 6 2.32 16.67 10.11
N HIS A 7 1.37 16.03 9.44
CA HIS A 7 1.24 14.58 9.36
C HIS A 7 1.38 14.15 7.90
N MET A 8 2.01 12.99 7.69
CA MET A 8 2.08 12.36 6.38
C MET A 8 0.83 11.51 6.16
N LEU A 9 0.42 11.38 4.90
CA LEU A 9 -0.63 10.44 4.53
C LEU A 9 -0.15 9.00 4.84
N PRO A 10 -0.94 8.17 5.55
CA PRO A 10 -0.60 6.76 5.75
C PRO A 10 -0.38 6.04 4.43
N LYS A 11 0.64 5.16 4.36
CA LYS A 11 0.98 4.42 3.14
C LYS A 11 -0.17 3.64 2.53
N ALA A 12 -1.07 3.07 3.34
CA ALA A 12 -2.23 2.35 2.83
C ALA A 12 -3.15 3.25 1.98
N LEU A 13 -3.31 4.53 2.35
CA LEU A 13 -4.11 5.48 1.57
C LEU A 13 -3.36 5.94 0.31
N ASP A 14 -2.03 6.05 0.38
CA ASP A 14 -1.20 6.34 -0.81
C ASP A 14 -1.27 5.19 -1.84
N GLU A 15 -1.23 3.94 -1.37
CA GLU A 15 -1.43 2.74 -2.19
C GLU A 15 -2.84 2.66 -2.79
N GLU A 16 -3.88 3.08 -2.06
CA GLU A 16 -5.25 3.17 -2.57
C GLU A 16 -5.38 4.21 -3.68
N VAL A 17 -4.72 5.38 -3.53
CA VAL A 17 -4.64 6.39 -4.59
C VAL A 17 -4.01 5.77 -5.83
N ALA A 18 -2.88 5.08 -5.72
CA ALA A 18 -2.25 4.41 -6.87
C ALA A 18 -3.19 3.35 -7.50
N ALA A 19 -3.83 2.51 -6.68
CA ALA A 19 -4.73 1.45 -7.13
C ALA A 19 -5.92 1.99 -7.96
N SER A 20 -6.49 3.13 -7.55
CA SER A 20 -7.63 3.75 -8.23
C SER A 20 -7.34 4.17 -9.68
N HIS A 21 -6.07 4.43 -10.02
CA HIS A 21 -5.66 4.84 -11.36
C HIS A 21 -5.38 3.65 -12.30
N LEU A 22 -5.16 2.44 -11.77
CA LEU A 22 -4.70 1.28 -12.55
C LEU A 22 -5.69 0.87 -13.65
N GLN A 23 -6.99 0.96 -13.37
CA GLN A 23 -8.02 0.61 -14.36
C GLN A 23 -7.94 1.49 -15.60
N LYS A 24 -7.62 2.78 -15.44
CA LYS A 24 -7.54 3.73 -16.56
C LYS A 24 -6.41 3.41 -17.52
N ILE A 25 -5.31 2.84 -17.02
CA ILE A 25 -4.12 2.47 -17.78
C ILE A 25 -4.07 0.97 -18.13
N GLY A 26 -5.15 0.23 -17.87
CA GLY A 26 -5.28 -1.18 -18.25
C GLY A 26 -4.38 -2.13 -17.47
N VAL A 27 -3.87 -1.71 -16.30
CA VAL A 27 -3.00 -2.54 -15.46
C VAL A 27 -3.84 -3.55 -14.69
N LYS A 28 -3.37 -4.81 -14.65
CA LYS A 28 -3.89 -5.85 -13.77
C LYS A 28 -2.91 -6.05 -12.62
N LEU A 29 -3.33 -5.66 -11.42
CA LEU A 29 -2.53 -5.84 -10.21
C LEU A 29 -2.63 -7.30 -9.73
N THR A 30 -1.48 -7.94 -9.48
CA THR A 30 -1.43 -9.29 -8.90
C THR A 30 -1.66 -9.22 -7.39
N THR A 31 -2.39 -10.18 -6.84
CA THR A 31 -2.60 -10.32 -5.40
C THR A 31 -1.62 -11.32 -4.80
N LEU A 32 -1.11 -11.03 -3.60
CA LEU A 32 -0.29 -11.98 -2.85
C LEU A 32 -1.12 -13.20 -2.45
N THR A 33 -0.55 -14.40 -2.58
CA THR A 33 -1.14 -15.59 -1.96
C THR A 33 -0.91 -15.57 -0.44
N PRO A 34 -1.71 -16.31 0.35
CA PRO A 34 -1.52 -16.38 1.80
C PRO A 34 -0.09 -16.79 2.20
N VAL A 35 0.48 -17.79 1.49
CA VAL A 35 1.84 -18.28 1.73
C VAL A 35 2.89 -17.20 1.43
N GLN A 36 2.72 -16.42 0.36
CA GLN A 36 3.64 -15.31 0.04
C GLN A 36 3.56 -14.19 1.07
N ALA A 37 2.34 -13.83 1.49
CA ALA A 37 2.11 -12.80 2.49
C ALA A 37 2.73 -13.18 3.85
N GLU A 38 2.52 -14.42 4.28
CA GLU A 38 3.15 -14.98 5.48
C GLU A 38 4.68 -14.98 5.38
N TYR A 39 5.24 -15.46 4.25
CA TYR A 39 6.68 -15.48 4.02
C TYR A 39 7.31 -14.09 4.08
N LEU A 40 6.63 -13.06 3.56
CA LEU A 40 7.10 -11.68 3.58
C LEU A 40 6.76 -10.95 4.89
N GLY A 41 5.95 -11.54 5.76
CA GLY A 41 5.44 -10.88 6.96
C GLY A 41 4.55 -9.67 6.66
N LEU A 42 3.84 -9.68 5.54
CA LEU A 42 2.98 -8.57 5.08
C LEU A 42 1.50 -8.96 5.14
N ASN A 43 0.64 -7.96 5.32
CA ASN A 43 -0.78 -8.13 5.05
C ASN A 43 -0.99 -8.21 3.53
N PRO A 44 -1.80 -9.16 3.01
CA PRO A 44 -2.12 -9.24 1.58
C PRO A 44 -2.69 -7.95 0.98
N ALA A 45 -3.32 -7.10 1.79
CA ALA A 45 -3.88 -5.80 1.40
C ALA A 45 -2.94 -4.60 1.64
N GLY A 46 -1.68 -4.85 2.02
CA GLY A 46 -0.70 -3.80 2.32
C GLY A 46 -0.81 -3.24 3.75
N PRO A 47 -0.02 -2.19 4.07
CA PRO A 47 0.96 -1.54 3.20
C PRO A 47 2.10 -2.48 2.82
N TYR A 48 2.52 -2.43 1.56
CA TYR A 48 3.48 -3.38 0.98
C TYR A 48 4.94 -3.00 1.21
N LYS A 49 5.20 -1.82 1.79
CA LYS A 49 6.54 -1.25 1.98
C LYS A 49 6.66 -0.53 3.33
N PRO A 50 7.85 -0.56 3.95
CA PRO A 50 8.09 0.14 5.21
C PRO A 50 8.16 1.66 5.02
N GLU A 51 8.01 2.43 6.10
CA GLU A 51 7.95 3.91 6.08
C GLU A 51 9.13 4.60 5.39
N HIS A 52 10.34 4.12 5.62
CA HIS A 52 11.57 4.70 5.05
C HIS A 52 11.81 4.31 3.58
N TYR A 53 10.92 3.55 2.97
CA TYR A 53 11.05 3.13 1.57
C TYR A 53 10.84 4.32 0.63
N ARG A 54 11.73 4.45 -0.35
CA ARG A 54 11.80 5.66 -1.19
C ARG A 54 10.76 5.71 -2.30
N TYR A 55 10.31 4.55 -2.81
CA TYR A 55 9.16 4.34 -3.72
C TYR A 55 8.87 2.85 -3.82
#